data_AF-A0A7V4V079-F1
#
_entry.id   AF-A0A7V4V079-F1
#
_cell.length_a   1.000
_cell.length_b   1.000
_cell.length_c   1.000
_cell.angle_alpha   90.00
_cell.angle_beta   90.00
_cell.angle_gamma   90.00
#
_symmetry.space_group_name_H-M   'P 1'
#
loop_
_entity.id
_entity.type
_entity.pdbx_description
1 polymer ?
#
loop_
_entity_poly.entity_id
_entity_poly.type
_entity_poly.pdbx_seq_one_letter_code
_entity_poly.pdbx_strand_id
1 'polypeptide(L)' 'MESLHLNSNELTGLPSEIINLINLKHLSFEHNSIVLSKEQKKWIKKLKEIGCKVYI' A
#
# COMPACT_ATOMS: atom_id res chain seq x y z
N MET A 1 8.46 1.23 -12.02
CA MET A 1 8.52 0.37 -10.82
C MET A 1 7.15 -0.24 -10.60
N GLU A 2 7.06 -1.56 -10.54
CA GLU A 2 5.79 -2.28 -10.43
C GLU A 2 5.60 -2.90 -9.03
N SER A 3 6.55 -2.68 -8.12
CA SER A 3 6.56 -3.29 -6.79
C SER A 3 7.06 -2.31 -5.75
N LEU A 4 6.35 -2.24 -4.61
CA LEU A 4 6.70 -1.45 -3.44
C LEU A 4 6.78 -2.36 -2.22
N HIS A 5 7.96 -2.48 -1.64
CA HIS A 5 8.23 -3.31 -0.47
C HIS A 5 8.67 -2.43 0.70
N LEU A 6 7.84 -2.39 1.74
CA LEU A 6 8.01 -1.60 2.96
C LEU A 6 7.94 -2.48 4.21
N ASN A 7 7.94 -3.80 4.04
CA ASN A 7 7.80 -4.76 5.14
C ASN A 7 8.91 -4.64 6.19
N SER A 8 8.58 -5.02 7.42
CA SER A 8 9.51 -5.09 8.56
C SER A 8 10.19 -3.75 8.88
N ASN A 9 9.38 -2.69 8.91
CA ASN A 9 9.78 -1.37 9.40
C ASN A 9 8.90 -0.97 10.58
N GLU A 10 9.22 0.17 11.20
CA GLU A 10 8.42 0.77 12.26
C GLU A 10 7.47 1.85 11.71
N LEU A 11 6.97 1.67 10.49
CA LEU A 11 6.08 2.67 9.87
C LEU A 11 4.73 2.68 10.58
N THR A 12 4.29 3.89 10.94
CA THR A 12 2.98 4.14 11.56
C THR A 12 1.94 4.66 10.56
N GLY A 13 2.36 5.00 9.35
CA GLY A 13 1.50 5.54 8.31
C GLY A 13 2.17 5.49 6.93
N LEU A 14 1.37 5.75 5.91
CA LEU A 14 1.84 6.02 4.55
C LEU A 14 1.59 7.50 4.24
N PRO A 15 2.41 8.14 3.39
CA PRO A 15 2.15 9.51 2.94
C PRO A 15 0.83 9.61 2.15
N SER A 16 0.23 10.80 2.10
CA SER A 16 -1.00 11.05 1.32
C SER A 16 -0.82 10.76 -0.16
N GLU A 17 0.38 11.00 -0.68
CA GLU A 17 0.74 10.91 -2.08
C GLU A 17 0.85 9.45 -2.55
N ILE A 18 0.87 8.47 -1.63
CA ILE A 18 0.94 7.05 -1.97
C ILE A 18 -0.20 6.61 -2.89
N ILE A 19 -1.35 7.30 -2.80
CA ILE A 19 -2.54 7.02 -3.60
C ILE A 19 -2.31 7.23 -5.10
N ASN A 20 -1.26 7.97 -5.48
CA ASN A 20 -0.89 8.23 -6.88
C ASN A 20 -0.20 7.02 -7.53
N LEU A 21 0.25 6.04 -6.73
CA LEU A 21 0.84 4.81 -7.23
C LEU A 21 -0.25 3.83 -7.69
N ILE A 22 -0.85 4.11 -8.84
CA ILE A 22 -1.98 3.34 -9.40
C ILE A 22 -1.55 2.13 -10.24
N ASN A 23 -0.26 2.04 -10.61
CA ASN A 23 0.27 0.99 -11.48
C ASN A 23 1.06 -0.08 -10.72
N LEU A 24 0.89 -0.18 -9.39
CA LEU A 24 1.56 -1.21 -8.60
C LEU A 24 0.98 -2.59 -8.94
N LYS A 25 1.87 -3.56 -9.13
CA LYS A 25 1.57 -5.00 -9.22
C LYS A 25 1.81 -5.73 -7.91
N HIS A 26 2.72 -5.21 -7.08
CA HIS A 26 3.02 -5.76 -5.76
C HIS A 26 3.15 -4.64 -4.73
N LEU A 27 2.52 -4.81 -3.57
CA LEU A 27 2.61 -3.92 -2.43
C LEU A 27 2.75 -4.77 -1.17
N SER A 28 3.87 -4.67 -0.46
CA SER A 28 4.04 -5.29 0.85
C SER A 28 4.38 -4.26 1.91
N PHE A 29 3.67 -4.30 3.03
CA PHE A 29 4.01 -3.53 4.22
C PHE A 29 3.69 -4.28 5.52
N GLU A 30 3.66 -5.62 5.44
CA GLU A 30 3.57 -6.53 6.59
C GLU A 30 4.63 -6.19 7.64
N HIS A 31 4.35 -6.54 8.89
CA HIS A 31 5.24 -6.24 10.02
C HIS A 31 5.53 -4.74 10.17
N ASN A 32 4.52 -3.90 9.96
CA ASN A 32 4.50 -2.50 10.36
C ASN A 32 3.24 -2.20 11.20
N SER A 33 3.20 -1.04 11.84
CA SER A 33 2.05 -0.56 12.63
C SER A 33 1.27 0.52 11.87
N ILE A 34 1.05 0.31 10.57
CA ILE A 34 0.48 1.33 9.68
C ILE A 34 -1.00 1.56 9.98
N VAL A 35 -1.34 2.81 10.28
CA VAL A 35 -2.72 3.29 10.35
C VAL A 35 -3.09 3.94 9.02
N LEU A 36 -4.00 3.29 8.28
CA LEU A 36 -4.44 3.78 6.97
C LEU A 36 -5.62 4.76 7.09
N SER A 37 -5.53 5.87 6.35
CA SER A 37 -6.64 6.80 6.15
C SER A 37 -7.77 6.18 5.31
N LYS A 38 -8.94 6.83 5.27
CA LYS A 38 -10.08 6.40 4.44
C LYS A 38 -9.72 6.33 2.96
N GLU A 39 -8.96 7.30 2.47
CA GLU A 39 -8.54 7.35 1.06
C GLU A 39 -7.49 6.28 0.74
N GLN A 40 -6.54 6.02 1.65
CA GLN A 40 -5.56 4.93 1.47
C GLN A 40 -6.23 3.56 1.46
N LYS A 41 -7.26 3.33 2.29
CA LYS A 41 -8.06 2.10 2.27
C LYS A 41 -8.78 1.92 0.92
N LYS A 42 -9.36 2.98 0.36
CA LYS A 42 -9.98 2.95 -0.98
C LYS A 42 -8.95 2.66 -2.07
N TRP A 43 -7.77 3.28 -1.99
CA TRP A 43 -6.67 3.06 -2.92
C TRP A 43 -6.21 1.59 -2.92
N ILE A 44 -6.04 0.97 -1.75
CA ILE A 44 -5.72 -0.47 -1.64
C ILE A 44 -6.80 -1.33 -2.29
N LYS A 45 -8.08 -1.00 -2.10
CA LYS A 45 -9.19 -1.72 -2.75
C LYS A 45 -9.06 -1.64 -4.28
N LYS A 46 -8.85 -0.44 -4.82
CA LYS A 46 -8.65 -0.22 -6.27
C LYS A 46 -7.45 -1.01 -6.80
N LEU A 47 -6.34 -1.05 -6.06
CA LEU A 47 -5.17 -1.83 -6.42
C LEU A 47 -5.48 -3.33 -6.53
N LYS A 48 -6.21 -3.89 -5.57
CA LYS A 48 -6.65 -5.30 -5.62
C LYS A 48 -7.55 -5.57 -6.83
N GLU A 49 -8.44 -4.64 -7.18
CA GLU A 49 -9.34 -4.76 -8.34
C GLU A 49 -8.58 -4.81 -9.67
N ILE A 50 -7.44 -4.11 -9.80
CA ILE A 50 -6.59 -4.14 -11.00
C ILE A 50 -5.53 -5.26 -10.97
N GLY A 51 -5.62 -6.18 -10.00
CA GLY A 51 -4.73 -7.35 -9.90
C GLY A 51 -3.43 -7.14 -9.13
N CYS A 52 -3.28 -6.04 -8.39
CA CYS A 52 -2.14 -5.85 -7.49
C CYS A 52 -2.19 -6.84 -6.33
N LYS A 53 -1.07 -7.53 -6.08
CA LYS A 53 -0.90 -8.39 -4.90
C LYS A 53 -0.50 -7.53 -3.71
N VAL A 54 -1.38 -7.48 -2.71
CA VAL A 54 -1.22 -6.63 -1.53
C VAL A 54 -1.05 -7.49 -0.28
N TYR A 55 0.08 -7.32 0.41
CA TYR A 55 0.50 -8.01 1.63
C TYR A 55 0.61 -6.98 2.76
N ILE A 56 -0.21 -7.10 3.79
CA ILE A 56 -0.45 -6.04 4.79
C ILE A 56 -0.53 -6.59 6.19
#